data_AF-A0AAW1EFA7-F1
#
_entry.id   AF-A0AAW1EFA7-F1
#
_cell.length_a   1.000
_cell.length_b   1.000
_cell.length_c   1.000
_cell.angle_alpha   90.00
_cell.angle_beta   90.00
_cell.angle_gamma   90.00
#
_symmetry.space_group_name_H-M   'P 1'
#
loop_
_entity.id
_entity.type
_entity.pdbx_description
1 polymer ?
#
loop_
_entity_poly.entity_id
_entity_poly.type
_entity_poly.pdbx_seq_one_letter_code
_entity_poly.pdbx_strand_id
1 'polypeptide(L)'
;MIPSFCLLLCWLALPLQGLEILDPEEVEYIRSNATATVGGSVTLDCGSTMPTIFIWGFTKPGTENNVAVAYNYGQGPKLQSQSSRLGHMQVPVNTSALVIEELQRDAEGMYTCQALYDTDNGAKITFYFTRLDVEDD
;
A
#
# COMPACT_ATOMS: atom_id res chain seq x y z
N MET A 1 17.07 49.44 -13.88
CA MET A 1 17.00 49.51 -12.40
C MET A 1 15.57 49.17 -11.99
N ILE A 2 15.39 48.39 -10.90
CA ILE A 2 14.29 47.44 -10.56
C ILE A 2 14.61 46.02 -11.08
N PRO A 3 14.67 44.98 -10.22
CA PRO A 3 15.82 44.81 -9.35
C PRO A 3 16.40 43.38 -9.43
N SER A 4 17.68 43.25 -9.08
CA SER A 4 18.41 41.99 -8.89
C SER A 4 17.87 41.06 -7.80
N PHE A 5 16.64 41.24 -7.33
CA PHE A 5 16.04 40.49 -6.23
C PHE A 5 15.49 39.11 -6.65
N CYS A 6 15.18 38.87 -7.93
CA CYS A 6 14.73 37.54 -8.39
C CYS A 6 15.84 36.49 -8.42
N LEU A 7 17.09 36.89 -8.62
CA LEU A 7 18.21 35.94 -8.74
C LEU A 7 18.66 35.34 -7.40
N LEU A 8 18.32 35.99 -6.28
CA LEU A 8 18.63 35.51 -4.93
C LEU A 8 17.65 34.44 -4.41
N LEU A 9 16.45 34.33 -4.98
CA LEU A 9 15.43 33.35 -4.56
C LEU A 9 15.68 31.93 -5.08
N CYS A 10 16.39 31.77 -6.21
CA CYS A 10 16.75 30.44 -6.72
C CYS A 10 17.88 29.76 -5.92
N TRP A 11 18.64 30.51 -5.11
CA TRP A 11 19.77 29.96 -4.34
C TRP A 11 19.35 29.39 -2.98
N LEU A 12 18.09 29.61 -2.58
CA LEU A 12 17.48 29.01 -1.39
C LEU A 12 16.64 27.78 -1.73
N ALA A 13 16.73 27.25 -2.95
CA ALA A 13 16.25 25.91 -3.27
C ALA A 13 17.16 24.90 -2.56
N LEU A 14 16.93 24.72 -1.24
CA LEU A 14 17.33 23.52 -0.54
C LEU A 14 16.87 22.34 -1.41
N PRO A 15 17.74 21.36 -1.71
CA PRO A 15 17.26 20.17 -2.37
C PRO A 15 16.16 19.63 -1.47
N LEU A 16 14.93 19.58 -1.99
CA LEU A 16 13.91 18.72 -1.41
C LEU A 16 14.51 17.34 -1.60
N GLN A 17 15.22 16.84 -0.59
CA GLN A 17 15.69 15.46 -0.55
C GLN A 17 14.45 14.62 -0.37
N GLY A 18 13.69 14.44 -1.45
CA GLY A 18 12.75 13.35 -1.57
C GLY A 18 13.53 12.06 -1.41
N LEU A 19 12.87 11.04 -0.87
CA LEU A 19 13.47 9.71 -0.80
C LEU A 19 13.89 9.28 -2.21
N GLU A 20 15.19 9.17 -2.44
CA GLU A 20 15.76 8.71 -3.69
C GLU A 20 16.03 7.20 -3.55
N ILE A 21 15.18 6.38 -4.17
CA ILE A 21 15.37 4.93 -4.22
C ILE A 21 16.30 4.68 -5.41
N LEU A 22 17.59 4.48 -5.12
CA LEU A 22 18.66 4.55 -6.11
C LEU A 22 18.91 3.24 -6.86
N ASP A 23 18.35 2.12 -6.38
CA ASP A 23 18.63 0.79 -6.92
C ASP A 23 17.37 -0.09 -7.08
N PRO A 24 17.02 -0.55 -8.29
CA PRO A 24 15.95 -1.53 -8.49
C PRO A 24 16.19 -2.89 -7.82
N GLU A 25 17.42 -3.22 -7.40
CA GLU A 25 17.73 -4.40 -6.57
C GLU A 25 17.34 -4.23 -5.09
N GLU A 26 17.08 -3.00 -4.62
CA GLU A 26 16.60 -2.72 -3.25
C GLU A 26 15.10 -2.98 -3.07
N VAL A 27 14.39 -3.31 -4.15
CA VAL A 27 12.95 -3.57 -4.15
C VAL A 27 12.66 -5.06 -4.17
N GLU A 28 12.11 -5.56 -3.07
CA GLU A 28 11.74 -6.97 -2.94
C GLU A 28 10.28 -7.19 -3.37
N TYR A 29 10.02 -8.25 -4.14
CA TYR A 29 8.69 -8.60 -4.64
C TYR A 29 8.27 -9.98 -4.12
N ILE A 30 7.27 -10.01 -3.25
CA ILE A 30 6.75 -11.24 -2.65
C ILE A 30 5.35 -11.52 -3.22
N ARG A 31 5.13 -12.76 -3.65
CA ARG A 31 3.84 -13.21 -4.22
C ARG A 31 3.22 -14.30 -3.36
N SER A 32 1.92 -14.22 -3.16
CA SER A 32 1.14 -15.22 -2.45
C SER A 32 -0.27 -15.35 -3.05
N ASN A 33 -0.97 -16.42 -2.67
CA ASN A 33 -2.37 -16.63 -3.03
C ASN A 33 -3.17 -16.83 -1.75
N ALA A 34 -4.43 -16.41 -1.76
CA ALA A 34 -5.40 -16.65 -0.72
C ALA A 34 -6.73 -17.07 -1.35
N THR A 35 -7.49 -17.88 -0.62
CA THR A 35 -8.82 -18.34 -1.04
C THR A 35 -9.78 -18.16 0.12
N ALA A 36 -10.98 -17.68 -0.17
CA ALA A 36 -12.06 -17.55 0.79
C ALA A 36 -13.42 -17.67 0.07
N THR A 37 -14.46 -18.03 0.80
CA THR A 37 -15.83 -18.08 0.24
C THR A 37 -16.53 -16.73 0.33
N VAL A 38 -17.53 -16.51 -0.52
CA VAL A 38 -18.46 -15.37 -0.42
C VAL A 38 -19.07 -15.32 0.99
N GLY A 39 -19.11 -14.14 1.59
CA GLY A 39 -19.56 -13.93 2.97
C GLY A 39 -18.54 -14.32 4.04
N GLY A 40 -17.46 -14.99 3.67
CA GLY A 40 -16.36 -15.37 4.56
C GLY A 40 -15.43 -14.21 4.88
N SER A 41 -14.26 -14.54 5.44
CA SER A 41 -13.22 -13.59 5.82
C SER A 41 -11.84 -14.02 5.37
N VAL A 42 -10.98 -13.06 5.04
CA VAL A 42 -9.57 -13.31 4.73
C VAL A 42 -8.67 -12.29 5.41
N THR A 43 -7.46 -12.72 5.75
CA THR A 43 -6.36 -11.83 6.19
C THR A 43 -5.26 -11.86 5.14
N LEU A 44 -4.88 -10.70 4.63
CA LEU A 44 -3.82 -10.53 3.65
C LEU A 44 -2.63 -9.87 4.34
N ASP A 45 -1.50 -10.57 4.39
CA ASP A 45 -0.31 -10.11 5.09
C ASP A 45 0.49 -9.08 4.26
N CYS A 46 1.00 -8.06 4.94
CA CYS A 46 1.95 -7.09 4.40
C CYS A 46 3.26 -7.15 5.18
N GLY A 47 3.91 -8.30 5.10
CA GLY A 47 5.10 -8.63 5.87
C GLY A 47 4.82 -9.05 7.31
N SER A 48 5.85 -9.60 7.96
CA SER A 48 5.80 -10.06 9.36
C SER A 48 6.20 -8.98 10.36
N THR A 49 6.76 -7.86 9.89
CA THR A 49 7.21 -6.73 10.69
C THR A 49 6.43 -5.49 10.27
N MET A 50 6.07 -4.64 11.23
CA MET A 50 5.33 -3.41 10.95
C MET A 50 6.21 -2.42 10.16
N PRO A 51 5.82 -2.03 8.93
CA PRO A 51 6.54 -1.01 8.17
C PRO A 51 6.24 0.39 8.71
N THR A 52 7.15 1.33 8.46
CA THR A 52 6.98 2.75 8.80
C THR A 52 5.79 3.34 8.03
N ILE A 53 5.66 2.96 6.76
CA ILE A 53 4.56 3.34 5.87
C ILE A 53 4.07 2.10 5.14
N PHE A 54 2.75 1.97 5.00
CA PHE A 54 2.18 1.01 4.06
C PHE A 54 1.02 1.59 3.25
N ILE A 55 0.84 1.08 2.04
CA ILE A 55 -0.30 1.36 1.18
C ILE A 55 -0.81 0.05 0.60
N TRP A 56 -2.09 -0.24 0.83
CA TRP A 56 -2.82 -1.32 0.17
C TRP A 56 -3.55 -0.79 -1.05
N GLY A 57 -3.32 -1.44 -2.19
CA GLY A 57 -4.05 -1.26 -3.43
C GLY A 57 -4.80 -2.54 -3.83
N PHE A 58 -5.91 -2.37 -4.54
CA PHE A 58 -6.69 -3.44 -5.15
C PHE A 58 -6.76 -3.24 -6.66
N THR A 59 -6.55 -4.32 -7.41
CA THR A 59 -6.72 -4.35 -8.87
C THR A 59 -7.73 -5.44 -9.23
N LYS A 60 -8.84 -5.01 -9.86
CA LYS A 60 -9.89 -5.93 -10.34
C LYS A 60 -9.37 -6.78 -11.51
N PRO A 61 -9.69 -8.09 -11.58
CA PRO A 61 -9.37 -8.94 -12.72
C PRO A 61 -9.81 -8.34 -14.05
N GLY A 62 -8.94 -8.45 -15.06
CA GLY A 62 -9.21 -7.90 -16.40
C GLY A 62 -9.06 -6.37 -16.51
N THR A 63 -8.59 -5.69 -15.47
CA THR A 63 -8.33 -4.24 -15.48
C THR A 63 -6.89 -3.94 -15.04
N GLU A 64 -6.40 -2.74 -15.38
CA GLU A 64 -5.12 -2.21 -14.89
C GLU A 64 -5.29 -1.18 -13.75
N ASN A 65 -6.54 -0.93 -13.33
CA ASN A 65 -6.87 0.09 -12.35
C ASN A 65 -6.51 -0.39 -10.95
N ASN A 66 -5.40 0.10 -10.40
CA ASN A 66 -5.04 -0.08 -8.99
C ASN A 66 -5.66 1.03 -8.15
N VAL A 67 -6.59 0.68 -7.27
CA VAL A 67 -7.25 1.64 -6.36
C VAL A 67 -6.76 1.43 -4.94
N ALA A 68 -6.39 2.52 -4.26
CA ALA A 68 -6.00 2.45 -2.86
C ALA A 68 -7.21 2.07 -2.00
N VAL A 69 -7.04 1.10 -1.09
CA VAL A 69 -8.09 0.62 -0.19
C VAL A 69 -7.80 0.89 1.28
N ALA A 70 -6.51 0.91 1.65
CA ALA A 70 -6.06 1.27 3.00
C ALA A 70 -4.64 1.83 2.96
N TYR A 71 -4.25 2.60 3.98
CA TYR A 71 -2.89 3.12 4.11
C TYR A 71 -2.56 3.48 5.56
N ASN A 72 -1.26 3.58 5.85
CA ASN A 72 -0.75 4.20 7.06
C ASN A 72 0.50 4.99 6.68
N TYR A 73 0.49 6.30 6.94
CA TYR A 73 1.64 7.20 6.71
C TYR A 73 2.38 7.54 8.01
N GLY A 74 2.35 6.65 9.01
CA GLY A 74 2.96 6.84 10.33
C GLY A 74 2.02 7.43 11.40
N GLN A 75 0.74 7.66 11.07
CA GLN A 75 -0.27 8.22 12.00
C GLN A 75 -1.39 7.24 12.34
N GLY A 76 -1.17 5.96 12.05
CA GLY A 76 -2.16 4.89 12.20
C GLY A 76 -2.89 4.57 10.89
N PRO A 77 -3.49 3.37 10.81
CA PRO A 77 -4.18 2.90 9.61
C PRO A 77 -5.44 3.72 9.30
N LYS A 78 -5.68 3.94 8.01
CA LYS A 78 -6.87 4.59 7.46
C LYS A 78 -7.40 3.77 6.29
N LEU A 79 -8.73 3.66 6.20
CA LEU A 79 -9.42 3.02 5.10
C LEU A 79 -9.87 4.06 4.06
N GLN A 80 -9.86 3.68 2.79
CA GLN A 80 -10.38 4.50 1.71
C GLN A 80 -11.88 4.21 1.50
N SER A 81 -12.66 5.23 1.14
CA SER A 81 -14.12 5.14 1.03
C SER A 81 -14.60 4.13 -0.02
N GLN A 82 -13.76 3.77 -0.99
CA GLN A 82 -14.11 2.85 -2.08
C GLN A 82 -14.05 1.37 -1.69
N SER A 83 -13.56 1.04 -0.50
CA SER A 83 -13.38 -0.34 -0.03
C SER A 83 -14.69 -1.08 0.30
N SER A 84 -15.78 -0.36 0.56
CA SER A 84 -17.03 -0.95 1.05
C SER A 84 -17.70 -1.93 0.08
N ARG A 85 -17.34 -1.90 -1.21
CA ARG A 85 -17.86 -2.81 -2.25
C ARG A 85 -17.20 -4.19 -2.24
N LEU A 86 -16.07 -4.33 -1.54
CA LEU A 86 -15.29 -5.56 -1.48
C LEU A 86 -15.62 -6.38 -0.20
N GLY A 87 -16.24 -5.75 0.79
CA GLY A 87 -16.58 -6.33 2.08
C GLY A 87 -16.34 -5.33 3.21
N HIS A 88 -16.38 -5.82 4.45
CA HIS A 88 -15.99 -5.04 5.62
C HIS A 88 -14.47 -5.09 5.81
N MET A 89 -13.79 -4.04 5.34
CA MET A 89 -12.34 -3.93 5.49
C MET A 89 -11.94 -3.35 6.84
N GLN A 90 -10.85 -3.87 7.38
CA GLN A 90 -10.18 -3.33 8.55
C GLN A 90 -8.67 -3.57 8.46
N VAL A 91 -7.91 -2.69 9.11
CA VAL A 91 -6.48 -2.90 9.35
C VAL A 91 -6.30 -2.83 10.86
N PRO A 92 -6.07 -3.98 11.53
CA PRO A 92 -5.91 -4.01 12.98
C PRO A 92 -4.80 -3.07 13.47
N VAL A 93 -4.97 -2.56 14.69
CA VAL A 93 -3.96 -1.68 15.31
C VAL A 93 -2.64 -2.44 15.45
N ASN A 94 -1.53 -1.75 15.18
CA ASN A 94 -0.17 -2.31 15.23
C ASN A 94 0.09 -3.44 14.22
N THR A 95 -0.72 -3.56 13.17
CA THR A 95 -0.47 -4.48 12.06
C THR A 95 -0.50 -3.74 10.73
N SER A 96 0.10 -4.36 9.71
CA SER A 96 0.01 -3.95 8.31
C SER A 96 -0.92 -4.86 7.50
N ALA A 97 -1.50 -5.89 8.13
CA ALA A 97 -2.36 -6.85 7.47
C ALA A 97 -3.73 -6.24 7.14
N LEU A 98 -4.23 -6.52 5.93
CA LEU A 98 -5.58 -6.15 5.52
C LEU A 98 -6.52 -7.31 5.81
N VAL A 99 -7.51 -7.07 6.66
CA VAL A 99 -8.57 -8.04 6.94
C VAL A 99 -9.82 -7.60 6.19
N ILE A 100 -10.45 -8.54 5.50
CA ILE A 100 -11.71 -8.33 4.77
C ILE A 100 -12.70 -9.37 5.28
N GLU A 101 -13.75 -8.91 5.93
CA GLU A 101 -14.87 -9.73 6.40
C GLU A 101 -16.08 -9.53 5.48
N GLU A 102 -17.06 -10.43 5.55
CA GLU A 102 -18.28 -10.40 4.72
C GLU A 102 -17.93 -10.23 3.23
N LEU A 103 -16.96 -11.02 2.76
CA LEU A 103 -16.38 -10.91 1.42
C LEU A 103 -17.45 -10.91 0.34
N GLN A 104 -17.42 -9.89 -0.52
CA GLN A 104 -18.26 -9.84 -1.70
C GLN A 104 -17.55 -10.55 -2.87
N ARG A 105 -18.30 -11.09 -3.83
CA ARG A 105 -17.70 -11.74 -5.02
C ARG A 105 -16.76 -10.80 -5.79
N ASP A 106 -17.09 -9.50 -5.81
CA ASP A 106 -16.29 -8.46 -6.44
C ASP A 106 -14.93 -8.20 -5.74
N ALA A 107 -14.67 -8.83 -4.59
CA ALA A 107 -13.39 -8.78 -3.88
C ALA A 107 -12.31 -9.68 -4.50
N GLU A 108 -12.69 -10.60 -5.41
CA GLU A 108 -11.75 -11.40 -6.19
C GLU A 108 -10.81 -10.47 -6.99
N GLY A 109 -9.50 -10.69 -6.88
CA GLY A 109 -8.52 -9.83 -7.55
C GLY A 109 -7.13 -9.87 -6.97
N MET A 110 -6.32 -8.89 -7.38
CA MET A 110 -4.96 -8.71 -6.89
C MET A 110 -4.92 -7.62 -5.84
N TYR A 111 -4.41 -7.94 -4.67
CA TYR A 111 -4.12 -6.99 -3.61
C TYR A 111 -2.61 -6.76 -3.55
N THR A 112 -2.21 -5.50 -3.56
CA THR A 112 -0.79 -5.11 -3.49
C THR A 112 -0.57 -4.28 -2.24
N CYS A 113 0.31 -4.73 -1.36
CA CYS A 113 0.84 -3.90 -0.29
C CYS A 113 2.22 -3.36 -0.67
N GLN A 114 2.37 -2.04 -0.61
CA GLN A 114 3.67 -1.37 -0.69
C GLN A 114 4.11 -1.06 0.73
N ALA A 115 5.13 -1.76 1.23
CA ALA A 115 5.66 -1.59 2.57
C ALA A 115 7.00 -0.86 2.51
N LEU A 116 7.10 0.27 3.18
CA LEU A 116 8.34 1.04 3.32
C LEU A 116 8.84 0.92 4.76
N TYR A 117 10.07 0.44 4.89
CA TYR A 117 10.79 0.30 6.14
C TYR A 117 11.88 1.36 6.19
N ASP A 118 11.87 2.17 7.24
CA ASP A 118 12.99 3.05 7.56
C ASP A 118 13.97 2.27 8.43
N THR A 119 15.18 2.01 7.91
CA THR A 119 16.19 1.17 8.57
C THR A 119 17.50 1.94 8.73
N ASP A 120 18.37 1.46 9.62
CA ASP A 120 19.70 2.07 9.84
C ASP A 120 20.56 2.13 8.56
N ASN A 121 20.27 1.26 7.57
CA ASN A 121 20.99 1.20 6.29
C ASN A 121 20.30 2.00 5.17
N GLY A 122 19.22 2.74 5.49
CA GLY A 122 18.40 3.46 4.52
C GLY A 122 16.98 2.90 4.41
N ALA A 123 16.17 3.54 3.57
CA ALA A 123 14.80 3.08 3.34
C ALA A 123 14.79 1.83 2.44
N LYS A 124 14.04 0.80 2.85
CA LYS A 124 13.79 -0.39 2.04
C LYS A 124 12.32 -0.44 1.65
N ILE A 125 12.03 -0.82 0.41
CA ILE A 125 10.66 -1.05 -0.06
C ILE A 125 10.45 -2.51 -0.42
N THR A 126 9.36 -3.08 0.07
CA THR A 126 8.90 -4.42 -0.29
C THR A 126 7.48 -4.35 -0.80
N PHE A 127 7.23 -5.00 -1.94
CA PHE A 127 5.90 -5.15 -2.51
C PHE A 127 5.39 -6.57 -2.26
N TYR A 128 4.26 -6.68 -1.58
CA TYR A 128 3.54 -7.94 -1.37
C TYR A 128 2.34 -7.98 -2.32
N PHE A 129 2.27 -9.01 -3.15
CA PHE A 129 1.17 -9.24 -4.08
C PHE A 129 0.43 -10.49 -3.64
N THR A 130 -0.84 -10.34 -3.29
CA THR A 130 -1.71 -11.44 -2.93
C THR A 130 -2.85 -11.53 -3.93
N ARG A 131 -2.89 -12.65 -4.67
CA ARG A 131 -4.06 -12.98 -5.47
C ARG A 131 -5.11 -13.59 -4.54
N LEU A 132 -6.28 -12.96 -4.46
CA LEU A 132 -7.45 -13.50 -3.76
C LEU A 132 -8.40 -14.11 -4.77
N ASP A 133 -8.62 -15.42 -4.66
CA ASP A 133 -9.69 -16.12 -5.37
C ASP A 133 -10.90 -16.26 -4.40
N VAL A 134 -12.09 -15.82 -4.82
CA VAL A 134 -13.32 -15.88 -4.01
C VAL A 134 -14.25 -16.96 -4.57
N GLU A 135 -14.50 -17.99 -3.78
CA GLU A 135 -15.31 -19.14 -4.16
C GLU A 135 -16.79 -18.92 -3.76
N ASP A 136 -17.70 -19.51 -4.53
CA ASP A 136 -19.11 -19.57 -4.14
C ASP A 136 -19.28 -20.57 -2.99
N ASP A 137 -20.31 -20.36 -2.15
CA ASP A 137 -20.67 -21.27 -1.05
C ASP A 137 -21.37 -22.54 -1.54
#